data_AF-A0A317CGI4-F1
#
_entry.id   AF-A0A317CGI4-F1
#
_cell.length_a   1.000
_cell.length_b   1.000
_cell.length_c   1.000
_cell.angle_alpha   90.00
_cell.angle_beta   90.00
_cell.angle_gamma   90.00
#
_symmetry.space_group_name_H-M   'P 1'
#
loop_
_entity.id
_entity.type
_entity.pdbx_description
1 polymer ?
#
loop_
_entity_poly.entity_id
_entity_poly.type
_entity_poly.pdbx_seq_one_letter_code
_entity_poly.pdbx_strand_id
1 'polypeptide(L)'
;MTFSATEQFAGKPVKQWTVGSPLPDPAQYAIKLVVEPYEDGPTYPEYFAQFIELSGLETIDTLIIGAWGEAYEENSSLPIKLLVEHKDKFAALTALFIGDLMLEEAEVSWIQQSDISSVYSAFPRLEQLKIRGGEGLSLGNLSHDRIQSLIIETGGLSKTILEQARLANLPSLTHLELWLGDENYGCDIGADDLRAFLNGLAAQFPKLDYLGLRNYSLADDLAAVISQADIPASLSTLDLSLGALSDKGGESLLASDKFGGLSTLDLHYHFLSDEMMAKLAAAELAPTVLLGDQNQADEYDGEIYRYIFVSE
;
A
#
# COMPACT_ATOMS: atom_id res chain seq x y z
N MET A 1 2.67 14.26 7.14
CA MET A 1 1.42 13.76 7.77
C MET A 1 1.63 12.31 8.14
N THR A 2 0.65 11.65 8.76
CA THR A 2 0.82 10.30 9.31
C THR A 2 -0.38 9.44 8.97
N PHE A 3 -0.23 8.12 9.09
CA PHE A 3 -1.37 7.22 8.99
C PHE A 3 -2.33 7.45 10.16
N SER A 4 -3.60 7.70 9.85
CA SER A 4 -4.66 7.61 10.85
C SER A 4 -4.94 6.16 11.22
N ALA A 5 -5.60 5.94 12.35
CA ALA A 5 -6.11 4.63 12.72
C ALA A 5 -6.93 4.02 11.57
N THR A 6 -6.67 2.75 11.24
CA THR A 6 -7.46 2.01 10.25
C THR A 6 -8.84 1.72 10.81
N GLU A 7 -9.85 2.47 10.38
CA GLU A 7 -11.23 2.28 10.84
C GLU A 7 -11.94 1.12 10.14
N GLN A 8 -11.59 0.85 8.88
CA GLN A 8 -12.17 -0.22 8.07
C GLN A 8 -11.12 -0.92 7.21
N PHE A 9 -11.31 -2.22 6.99
CA PHE A 9 -10.53 -3.00 6.04
C PHE A 9 -11.41 -4.07 5.38
N ALA A 10 -11.24 -4.28 4.07
CA ALA A 10 -12.04 -5.21 3.27
C ALA A 10 -13.58 -5.04 3.45
N GLY A 11 -14.04 -3.79 3.62
CA GLY A 11 -15.46 -3.47 3.79
C GLY A 11 -16.03 -3.74 5.18
N LYS A 12 -15.18 -4.02 6.19
CA LYS A 12 -15.59 -4.25 7.57
C LYS A 12 -14.95 -3.24 8.53
N PRO A 13 -15.68 -2.76 9.54
CA PRO A 13 -15.08 -2.02 10.64
C PRO A 13 -14.04 -2.87 11.37
N VAL A 14 -12.95 -2.23 11.79
CA VAL A 14 -11.87 -2.89 12.53
C VAL A 14 -12.27 -3.09 13.98
N LYS A 15 -12.00 -4.29 14.52
CA LYS A 15 -12.13 -4.61 15.93
C LYS A 15 -10.89 -5.33 16.43
N GLN A 16 -10.17 -4.68 17.34
CA GLN A 16 -9.09 -5.31 18.08
C GLN A 16 -9.62 -6.43 18.97
N TRP A 17 -8.96 -7.58 18.92
CA TRP A 17 -9.15 -8.62 19.93
C TRP A 17 -8.27 -8.33 21.15
N THR A 18 -8.82 -8.57 22.35
CA THR A 18 -8.11 -8.38 23.61
C THR A 18 -8.11 -9.67 24.41
N VAL A 19 -7.02 -9.92 25.14
CA VAL A 19 -6.87 -11.12 25.95
C VAL A 19 -8.02 -11.26 26.96
N GLY A 20 -8.59 -12.46 27.05
CA GLY A 20 -9.73 -12.77 27.91
C GLY A 20 -11.10 -12.39 27.33
N SER A 21 -11.15 -11.70 26.19
CA SER A 21 -12.40 -11.40 25.48
C SER A 21 -12.78 -12.52 24.50
N PRO A 22 -14.09 -12.72 24.24
CA PRO A 22 -14.51 -13.59 23.15
C PRO A 22 -14.05 -13.04 21.79
N LEU A 23 -13.98 -13.92 20.80
CA LEU A 23 -13.72 -13.52 19.41
C LEU A 23 -14.83 -12.55 18.94
N PRO A 24 -14.50 -11.34 18.43
CA PRO A 24 -15.48 -10.47 17.78
C PRO A 24 -16.12 -11.19 16.58
N ASP A 25 -17.39 -10.93 16.30
CA ASP A 25 -18.12 -11.59 15.21
C ASP A 25 -17.41 -11.41 13.86
N PRO A 26 -16.80 -12.46 13.29
CA PRO A 26 -16.02 -12.31 12.06
C PRO A 26 -16.89 -11.97 10.85
N ALA A 27 -18.22 -12.16 10.90
CA ALA A 27 -19.11 -11.71 9.84
C ALA A 27 -19.25 -10.17 9.79
N GLN A 28 -19.02 -9.49 10.92
CA GLN A 28 -19.21 -8.05 11.06
C GLN A 28 -17.89 -7.26 11.09
N TYR A 29 -16.81 -7.85 11.58
CA TYR A 29 -15.58 -7.12 11.88
C TYR A 29 -14.35 -7.68 11.17
N ALA A 30 -13.44 -6.78 10.81
CA ALA A 30 -12.05 -7.11 10.54
C ALA A 30 -11.33 -7.29 11.87
N ILE A 31 -10.76 -8.48 12.11
CA ILE A 31 -10.16 -8.80 13.42
C ILE A 31 -8.72 -8.29 13.44
N LYS A 32 -8.40 -7.36 14.35
CA LYS A 32 -7.05 -6.83 14.53
C LYS A 32 -6.36 -7.47 15.73
N LEU A 33 -5.14 -7.96 15.49
CA LEU A 33 -4.21 -8.48 16.49
C LEU A 33 -3.16 -7.43 16.76
N VAL A 34 -2.99 -7.02 18.01
CA VAL A 34 -2.01 -6.01 18.41
C VAL A 34 -1.58 -6.26 19.85
N VAL A 35 -0.29 -6.07 20.10
CA VAL A 35 0.29 -6.02 21.45
C VAL A 35 0.81 -4.62 21.73
N GLU A 36 0.78 -4.21 22.99
CA GLU A 36 1.28 -2.91 23.43
C GLU A 36 2.66 -3.12 24.09
N PRO A 37 3.78 -2.85 23.38
CA PRO A 37 5.11 -3.21 23.87
C PRO A 37 5.55 -2.43 25.12
N TYR A 38 4.93 -1.28 25.37
CA TYR A 38 5.27 -0.39 26.48
C TYR A 38 4.38 -0.57 27.72
N GLU A 39 3.37 -1.43 27.64
CA GLU A 39 2.50 -1.76 28.78
C GLU A 39 2.86 -3.13 29.36
N ASP A 40 2.47 -3.36 30.62
CA ASP A 40 2.56 -4.68 31.25
C ASP A 40 1.55 -5.63 30.57
N GLY A 41 1.99 -6.27 29.49
CA GLY A 41 1.19 -7.14 28.64
C GLY A 41 1.89 -8.45 28.28
N PRO A 42 1.16 -9.39 27.66
CA PRO A 42 1.78 -10.60 27.11
C PRO A 42 2.70 -10.25 25.94
N THR A 43 3.77 -11.02 25.78
CA THR A 43 4.54 -11.01 24.53
C THR A 43 3.67 -11.46 23.35
N TYR A 44 4.06 -11.13 22.12
CA TYR A 44 3.28 -11.54 20.95
C TYR A 44 3.03 -13.05 20.86
N PRO A 45 4.00 -13.96 21.14
CA PRO A 45 3.73 -15.39 21.19
C PRO A 45 2.68 -15.79 22.23
N GLU A 46 2.72 -15.19 23.43
CA GLU A 46 1.76 -15.49 24.50
C GLU A 46 0.37 -14.96 24.18
N TYR A 47 0.29 -13.78 23.54
CA TYR A 47 -0.95 -13.21 23.03
C TYR A 47 -1.55 -14.09 21.94
N PHE A 48 -0.75 -14.45 20.93
CA PHE A 48 -1.20 -15.28 19.81
C PHE A 48 -1.60 -16.70 20.25
N ALA A 49 -0.87 -17.28 21.20
CA ALA A 49 -1.21 -18.58 21.78
C ALA A 49 -2.59 -18.59 22.44
N GLN A 50 -3.00 -17.47 23.06
CA GLN A 50 -4.34 -17.34 23.63
C GLN A 50 -5.40 -17.09 22.54
N PHE A 51 -5.07 -16.29 21.52
CA PHE A 51 -5.97 -16.04 20.40
C PHE A 51 -6.34 -17.33 19.67
N ILE A 52 -5.36 -18.19 19.40
CA ILE A 52 -5.59 -19.42 18.63
C ILE A 52 -6.39 -20.48 19.39
N GLU A 53 -6.60 -20.34 20.70
CA GLU A 53 -7.46 -21.25 21.48
C GLU A 53 -8.96 -20.90 21.40
N LEU A 54 -9.31 -19.77 20.77
CA LEU A 54 -10.70 -19.37 20.58
C LEU A 54 -11.41 -20.29 19.57
N SER A 55 -12.70 -20.54 19.80
CA SER A 55 -13.56 -21.21 18.81
C SER A 55 -14.02 -20.22 17.73
N GLY A 56 -14.16 -20.68 16.48
CA GLY A 56 -14.72 -19.90 15.37
C GLY A 56 -13.69 -19.17 14.51
N LEU A 57 -12.40 -19.38 14.75
CA LEU A 57 -11.31 -18.81 13.94
C LEU A 57 -11.43 -19.18 12.47
N GLU A 58 -12.00 -20.35 12.16
CA GLU A 58 -12.21 -20.84 10.80
C GLU A 58 -13.18 -19.96 9.99
N THR A 59 -13.93 -19.09 10.66
CA THR A 59 -14.87 -18.13 10.05
C THR A 59 -14.26 -16.75 9.84
N ILE A 60 -13.03 -16.50 10.31
CA ILE A 60 -12.33 -15.24 10.08
C ILE A 60 -11.95 -15.15 8.60
N ASP A 61 -12.57 -14.19 7.91
CA ASP A 61 -12.26 -13.87 6.51
C ASP A 61 -11.35 -12.65 6.34
N THR A 62 -11.18 -11.83 7.39
CA THR A 62 -10.46 -10.55 7.37
C THR A 62 -9.64 -10.42 8.66
N LEU A 63 -8.31 -10.44 8.52
CA LEU A 63 -7.36 -10.38 9.62
C LEU A 63 -6.39 -9.21 9.42
N ILE A 64 -6.07 -8.53 10.52
CA ILE A 64 -5.10 -7.44 10.56
C ILE A 64 -4.05 -7.79 11.62
N ILE A 65 -2.78 -7.72 11.24
CA ILE A 65 -1.63 -7.75 12.14
C ILE A 65 -1.21 -6.29 12.36
N GLY A 66 -1.50 -5.75 13.54
CA GLY A 66 -0.99 -4.47 14.03
C GLY A 66 0.38 -4.63 14.68
N ALA A 67 0.71 -3.80 15.68
CA ALA A 67 1.99 -3.90 16.38
C ALA A 67 2.22 -5.30 16.98
N TRP A 68 3.38 -5.88 16.68
CA TRP A 68 3.81 -7.20 17.16
C TRP A 68 4.85 -7.14 18.28
N GLY A 69 5.19 -5.94 18.73
CA GLY A 69 6.28 -5.65 19.64
C GLY A 69 6.82 -4.25 19.34
N GLU A 70 8.05 -3.98 19.74
CA GLU A 70 8.79 -2.77 19.32
C GLU A 70 9.17 -2.93 17.83
N ALA A 71 8.25 -2.56 16.94
CA ALA A 71 8.34 -2.87 15.51
C ALA A 71 9.48 -2.17 14.74
N TYR A 72 10.26 -1.32 15.41
CA TYR A 72 11.52 -0.76 14.91
C TYR A 72 12.76 -1.61 15.27
N GLU A 73 12.66 -2.52 16.24
CA GLU A 73 13.73 -3.49 16.59
C GLU A 73 13.38 -4.91 16.15
N GLU A 74 12.11 -5.29 16.26
CA GLU A 74 11.61 -6.61 15.95
C GLU A 74 10.87 -6.61 14.61
N ASN A 75 11.18 -7.59 13.75
CA ASN A 75 10.53 -7.68 12.45
C ASN A 75 9.29 -8.59 12.42
N SER A 76 8.51 -8.47 11.35
CA SER A 76 7.26 -9.24 11.15
C SER A 76 7.44 -10.75 10.97
N SER A 77 8.65 -11.31 11.01
CA SER A 77 8.87 -12.73 10.71
C SER A 77 8.16 -13.65 11.72
N LEU A 78 8.12 -13.26 12.99
CA LEU A 78 7.45 -14.00 14.06
C LEU A 78 5.92 -14.03 13.89
N PRO A 79 5.20 -12.90 13.76
CA PRO A 79 3.76 -12.93 13.54
C PRO A 79 3.36 -13.68 12.25
N ILE A 80 4.13 -13.52 11.16
CA ILE A 80 3.89 -14.26 9.91
C ILE A 80 4.07 -15.76 10.12
N LYS A 81 5.17 -16.18 10.77
CA LYS A 81 5.44 -17.58 11.04
C LYS A 81 4.31 -18.22 11.85
N LEU A 82 3.89 -17.57 12.94
CA LEU A 82 2.82 -18.08 13.80
C LEU A 82 1.49 -18.23 13.06
N LEU A 83 1.15 -17.25 12.22
CA LEU A 83 -0.04 -17.29 11.37
C LEU A 83 0.03 -18.46 10.36
N VAL A 84 1.17 -18.65 9.69
CA VAL A 84 1.37 -19.73 8.70
C VAL A 84 1.37 -21.12 9.36
N GLU A 85 1.98 -21.28 10.53
CA GLU A 85 1.99 -22.54 11.29
C GLU A 85 0.58 -22.97 11.72
N HIS A 86 -0.34 -22.02 11.88
CA HIS A 86 -1.72 -22.25 12.30
C HIS A 86 -2.74 -22.01 11.18
N LYS A 87 -2.30 -21.98 9.91
CA LYS A 87 -3.15 -21.66 8.75
C LYS A 87 -4.45 -22.45 8.67
N ASP A 88 -4.46 -23.70 9.15
CA ASP A 88 -5.64 -24.58 9.14
C ASP A 88 -6.78 -24.04 10.01
N LYS A 89 -6.49 -23.15 10.97
CA LYS A 89 -7.50 -22.45 11.77
C LYS A 89 -8.15 -21.27 11.05
N PHE A 90 -7.64 -20.83 9.89
CA PHE A 90 -8.10 -19.63 9.18
C PHE A 90 -8.63 -19.97 7.78
N ALA A 91 -9.45 -21.02 7.67
CA ALA A 91 -9.92 -21.57 6.39
C ALA A 91 -10.79 -20.60 5.54
N ALA A 92 -11.35 -19.56 6.15
CA ALA A 92 -12.13 -18.52 5.46
C ALA A 92 -11.31 -17.29 5.05
N LEU A 93 -10.01 -17.20 5.40
CA LEU A 93 -9.24 -15.97 5.21
C LEU A 93 -9.16 -15.55 3.74
N THR A 94 -9.63 -14.33 3.46
CA THR A 94 -9.66 -13.70 2.14
C THR A 94 -8.99 -12.32 2.14
N ALA A 95 -8.86 -11.66 3.28
CA ALA A 95 -8.20 -10.37 3.40
C ALA A 95 -7.19 -10.37 4.55
N LEU A 96 -5.96 -9.93 4.27
CA LEU A 96 -4.88 -9.84 5.24
C LEU A 96 -4.21 -8.47 5.14
N PHE A 97 -4.08 -7.78 6.27
CA PHE A 97 -3.28 -6.57 6.40
C PHE A 97 -2.14 -6.84 7.39
N ILE A 98 -0.89 -6.67 6.95
CA ILE A 98 0.32 -6.81 7.76
C ILE A 98 0.92 -5.42 8.04
N GLY A 99 1.14 -5.08 9.32
CA GLY A 99 1.79 -3.84 9.71
C GLY A 99 0.87 -2.65 9.92
N ASP A 100 -0.38 -2.87 10.36
CA ASP A 100 -1.30 -1.77 10.69
C ASP A 100 -0.92 -1.06 12.00
N LEU A 101 0.17 -0.30 11.95
CA LEU A 101 0.70 0.51 13.05
C LEU A 101 0.34 1.99 12.82
N MET A 102 0.08 2.68 13.92
CA MET A 102 -0.08 4.14 14.00
C MET A 102 1.27 4.80 14.32
N LEU A 103 1.35 6.12 14.11
CA LEU A 103 2.58 6.89 14.36
C LEU A 103 3.12 6.68 15.78
N GLU A 104 2.23 6.62 16.77
CA GLU A 104 2.61 6.45 18.18
C GLU A 104 3.22 5.07 18.46
N GLU A 105 2.98 4.08 17.61
CA GLU A 105 3.55 2.73 17.70
C GLU A 105 4.87 2.63 16.91
N ALA A 106 4.86 3.09 15.66
CA ALA A 106 6.05 3.25 14.82
C ALA A 106 5.74 4.12 13.59
N GLU A 107 6.67 5.02 13.26
CA GLU A 107 6.76 5.65 11.94
C GLU A 107 6.87 4.58 10.84
N VAL A 108 6.22 4.79 9.69
CA VAL A 108 6.14 3.80 8.59
C VAL A 108 7.51 3.44 8.03
N SER A 109 8.46 4.38 8.05
CA SER A 109 9.84 4.17 7.62
C SER A 109 10.62 3.26 8.58
N TRP A 110 10.17 3.12 9.82
CA TRP A 110 10.82 2.31 10.85
C TRP A 110 10.21 0.93 11.02
N ILE A 111 9.03 0.67 10.46
CA ILE A 111 8.36 -0.64 10.56
C ILE A 111 9.20 -1.72 9.88
N GLN A 112 9.78 -2.61 10.70
CA GLN A 112 10.59 -3.75 10.27
C GLN A 112 9.70 -4.87 9.73
N GLN A 113 9.60 -4.99 8.42
CA GLN A 113 8.98 -6.11 7.74
C GLN A 113 9.95 -7.29 7.56
N SER A 114 9.47 -8.35 6.92
CA SER A 114 10.25 -9.54 6.60
C SER A 114 9.82 -10.12 5.26
N ASP A 115 10.34 -11.29 4.90
CA ASP A 115 9.80 -12.08 3.81
C ASP A 115 8.37 -12.55 4.12
N ILE A 116 7.43 -12.25 3.24
CA ILE A 116 6.01 -12.62 3.37
C ILE A 116 5.62 -13.78 2.45
N SER A 117 6.56 -14.39 1.72
CA SER A 117 6.24 -15.32 0.62
C SER A 117 5.52 -16.60 1.09
N SER A 118 5.72 -16.98 2.34
CA SER A 118 5.05 -18.12 2.97
C SER A 118 3.52 -17.94 3.05
N VAL A 119 3.02 -16.70 3.09
CA VAL A 119 1.59 -16.36 3.17
C VAL A 119 0.82 -16.90 1.96
N TYR A 120 1.40 -16.83 0.75
CA TYR A 120 0.68 -17.13 -0.49
C TYR A 120 0.24 -18.60 -0.56
N SER A 121 1.12 -19.50 -0.14
CA SER A 121 0.80 -20.94 -0.09
C SER A 121 -0.03 -21.33 1.13
N ALA A 122 0.03 -20.52 2.20
CA ALA A 122 -0.72 -20.76 3.42
C ALA A 122 -2.20 -20.42 3.27
N PHE A 123 -2.52 -19.37 2.50
CA PHE A 123 -3.88 -18.83 2.38
C PHE A 123 -4.35 -18.79 0.92
N PRO A 124 -4.68 -19.95 0.31
CA PRO A 124 -5.02 -20.05 -1.11
C PRO A 124 -6.32 -19.33 -1.51
N ARG A 125 -7.08 -18.82 -0.53
CA ARG A 125 -8.30 -18.03 -0.72
C ARG A 125 -8.08 -16.53 -0.63
N LEU A 126 -6.84 -16.08 -0.41
CA LEU A 126 -6.53 -14.67 -0.24
C LEU A 126 -6.87 -13.86 -1.52
N GLU A 127 -7.65 -12.80 -1.33
CA GLU A 127 -8.16 -11.90 -2.36
C GLU A 127 -7.62 -10.47 -2.16
N GLN A 128 -7.40 -10.05 -0.91
CA GLN A 128 -6.83 -8.72 -0.59
C GLN A 128 -5.61 -8.87 0.31
N LEU A 129 -4.49 -8.28 -0.11
CA LEU A 129 -3.26 -8.24 0.66
C LEU A 129 -2.80 -6.78 0.77
N LYS A 130 -2.71 -6.30 2.01
CA LYS A 130 -2.18 -4.98 2.33
C LYS A 130 -0.95 -5.12 3.22
N ILE A 131 0.08 -4.34 2.96
CA ILE A 131 1.30 -4.25 3.76
C ILE A 131 1.56 -2.78 4.07
N ARG A 132 1.97 -2.47 5.30
CA ARG A 132 2.49 -1.15 5.67
C ARG A 132 3.87 -1.29 6.31
N GLY A 133 4.84 -0.51 5.84
CA GLY A 133 6.26 -0.62 6.17
C GLY A 133 7.06 -1.23 5.02
N GLY A 134 8.22 -0.64 4.72
CA GLY A 134 9.10 -1.07 3.62
C GLY A 134 10.40 -1.72 4.06
N GLU A 135 10.87 -1.42 5.28
CA GLU A 135 12.18 -1.87 5.76
C GLU A 135 12.20 -3.40 5.94
N GLY A 136 13.19 -4.08 5.38
CA GLY A 136 13.28 -5.55 5.44
C GLY A 136 12.19 -6.34 4.69
N LEU A 137 11.25 -5.67 4.00
CA LEU A 137 10.19 -6.33 3.24
C LEU A 137 10.78 -7.19 2.10
N SER A 138 10.19 -8.37 1.89
CA SER A 138 10.37 -9.16 0.67
C SER A 138 9.05 -9.80 0.28
N LEU A 139 8.59 -9.54 -0.94
CA LEU A 139 7.45 -10.24 -1.54
C LEU A 139 7.86 -11.64 -2.03
N GLY A 140 9.16 -11.91 -2.20
CA GLY A 140 9.66 -13.15 -2.79
C GLY A 140 9.11 -13.38 -4.20
N ASN A 141 8.81 -14.64 -4.53
CA ASN A 141 8.13 -14.99 -5.78
C ASN A 141 6.61 -14.98 -5.58
N LEU A 142 5.99 -13.81 -5.74
CA LEU A 142 4.56 -13.63 -5.56
C LEU A 142 3.78 -14.30 -6.71
N SER A 143 3.11 -15.41 -6.41
CA SER A 143 2.19 -16.08 -7.33
C SER A 143 0.95 -16.50 -6.57
N HIS A 144 -0.22 -16.02 -7.00
CA HIS A 144 -1.49 -16.32 -6.35
C HIS A 144 -2.67 -16.15 -7.30
N ASP A 145 -3.55 -17.16 -7.38
CA ASP A 145 -4.63 -17.18 -8.38
C ASP A 145 -5.77 -16.20 -8.07
N ARG A 146 -5.95 -15.83 -6.79
CA ARG A 146 -7.13 -15.13 -6.29
C ARG A 146 -6.88 -13.71 -5.80
N ILE A 147 -5.63 -13.29 -5.62
CA ILE A 147 -5.35 -11.92 -5.16
C ILE A 147 -5.85 -10.96 -6.23
N GLN A 148 -6.76 -10.09 -5.82
CA GLN A 148 -7.41 -9.04 -6.59
C GLN A 148 -6.89 -7.67 -6.19
N SER A 149 -6.47 -7.50 -4.93
CA SER A 149 -5.89 -6.25 -4.43
C SER A 149 -4.55 -6.47 -3.75
N LEU A 150 -3.54 -5.74 -4.20
CA LEU A 150 -2.23 -5.61 -3.55
C LEU A 150 -1.97 -4.13 -3.24
N ILE A 151 -1.80 -3.82 -1.96
CA ILE A 151 -1.51 -2.46 -1.48
C ILE A 151 -0.24 -2.51 -0.63
N ILE A 152 0.73 -1.66 -0.94
CA ILE A 152 1.98 -1.53 -0.18
C ILE A 152 2.17 -0.06 0.19
N GLU A 153 2.07 0.24 1.48
CA GLU A 153 2.23 1.56 2.08
C GLU A 153 3.65 1.68 2.68
N THR A 154 4.50 2.55 2.15
CA THR A 154 5.87 2.75 2.67
C THR A 154 6.22 4.24 2.73
N GLY A 155 7.20 4.56 3.59
CA GLY A 155 7.91 5.84 3.56
C GLY A 155 8.98 5.90 2.45
N GLY A 156 9.42 4.74 1.95
CA GLY A 156 10.35 4.57 0.83
C GLY A 156 10.31 3.13 0.31
N LEU A 157 9.89 2.94 -0.94
CA LEU A 157 9.80 1.63 -1.59
C LEU A 157 11.09 1.34 -2.34
N SER A 158 11.74 0.21 -2.04
CA SER A 158 12.93 -0.17 -2.81
C SER A 158 12.57 -0.68 -4.21
N LYS A 159 13.47 -0.47 -5.18
CA LYS A 159 13.37 -1.03 -6.53
C LYS A 159 13.31 -2.55 -6.54
N THR A 160 13.83 -3.20 -5.50
CA THR A 160 13.71 -4.66 -5.33
C THR A 160 12.25 -5.06 -5.14
N ILE A 161 11.51 -4.34 -4.31
CA ILE A 161 10.07 -4.58 -4.12
C ILE A 161 9.28 -4.19 -5.36
N LEU A 162 9.63 -3.08 -6.02
CA LEU A 162 9.02 -2.70 -7.29
C LEU A 162 9.16 -3.81 -8.35
N GLU A 163 10.36 -4.41 -8.46
CA GLU A 163 10.63 -5.50 -9.40
C GLU A 163 9.92 -6.79 -9.00
N GLN A 164 9.86 -7.14 -7.72
CA GLN A 164 9.09 -8.29 -7.25
C GLN A 164 7.59 -8.13 -7.53
N ALA A 165 7.04 -6.92 -7.34
CA ALA A 165 5.66 -6.60 -7.69
C ALA A 165 5.44 -6.68 -9.20
N ARG A 166 6.38 -6.18 -10.02
CA ARG A 166 6.34 -6.28 -11.49
C ARG A 166 6.31 -7.72 -11.98
N LEU A 167 7.06 -8.60 -11.34
CA LEU A 167 7.18 -10.02 -11.72
C LEU A 167 6.08 -10.91 -11.11
N ALA A 168 5.20 -10.35 -10.29
CA ALA A 168 4.17 -11.11 -9.58
C ALA A 168 3.16 -11.76 -10.53
N ASN A 169 2.92 -13.06 -10.39
CA ASN A 169 1.90 -13.78 -11.15
C ASN A 169 0.54 -13.71 -10.42
N LEU A 170 -0.22 -12.66 -10.73
CA LEU A 170 -1.53 -12.38 -10.12
C LEU A 170 -2.60 -12.21 -11.23
N PRO A 171 -3.10 -13.30 -11.83
CA PRO A 171 -4.01 -13.24 -12.99
C PRO A 171 -5.41 -12.69 -12.66
N SER A 172 -5.70 -12.44 -11.38
CA SER A 172 -6.94 -11.85 -10.89
C SER A 172 -6.77 -10.43 -10.37
N LEU A 173 -5.57 -9.84 -10.45
CA LEU A 173 -5.29 -8.51 -9.91
C LEU A 173 -6.11 -7.44 -10.65
N THR A 174 -6.89 -6.69 -9.88
CA THR A 174 -7.67 -5.54 -10.34
C THR A 174 -7.20 -4.24 -9.69
N HIS A 175 -6.58 -4.30 -8.51
CA HIS A 175 -6.09 -3.14 -7.76
C HIS A 175 -4.63 -3.33 -7.38
N LEU A 176 -3.76 -2.47 -7.90
CA LEU A 176 -2.35 -2.37 -7.49
C LEU A 176 -2.08 -0.98 -6.97
N GLU A 177 -1.63 -0.87 -5.72
CA GLU A 177 -1.27 0.40 -5.11
C GLU A 177 0.08 0.31 -4.42
N LEU A 178 1.00 1.17 -4.85
CA LEU A 178 2.37 1.25 -4.34
C LEU A 178 2.63 2.69 -3.91
N TRP A 179 2.93 2.88 -2.63
CA TRP A 179 3.42 4.15 -2.11
C TRP A 179 4.93 4.14 -2.28
N LEU A 180 5.46 5.01 -3.13
CA LEU A 180 6.87 4.95 -3.54
C LEU A 180 7.79 5.61 -2.52
N GLY A 181 7.32 6.66 -1.85
CA GLY A 181 8.03 7.30 -0.75
C GLY A 181 9.15 8.25 -1.19
N ASP A 182 10.13 8.40 -0.31
CA ASP A 182 11.26 9.33 -0.44
C ASP A 182 12.61 8.62 -0.25
N GLU A 183 13.65 9.16 -0.86
CA GLU A 183 15.00 8.57 -0.83
C GLU A 183 15.60 8.50 0.58
N ASN A 184 15.24 9.45 1.45
CA ASN A 184 15.71 9.49 2.84
C ASN A 184 15.19 8.30 3.66
N TYR A 185 14.15 7.61 3.19
CA TYR A 185 13.50 6.48 3.86
C TYR A 185 13.54 5.19 3.02
N GLY A 186 14.50 5.10 2.09
CA GLY A 186 14.82 3.85 1.39
C GLY A 186 14.28 3.73 -0.03
N CYS A 187 13.63 4.77 -0.58
CA CYS A 187 13.28 4.77 -2.00
C CYS A 187 14.52 4.95 -2.88
N ASP A 188 14.82 3.96 -3.72
CA ASP A 188 15.90 4.01 -4.71
C ASP A 188 15.38 3.82 -6.15
N ILE A 189 14.09 4.09 -6.36
CA ILE A 189 13.40 4.01 -7.65
C ILE A 189 13.66 5.30 -8.43
N GLY A 190 14.14 5.17 -9.67
CA GLY A 190 14.26 6.27 -10.62
C GLY A 190 13.43 6.05 -11.88
N ALA A 191 13.57 6.97 -12.84
CA ALA A 191 12.80 6.94 -14.09
C ALA A 191 12.99 5.65 -14.91
N ASP A 192 14.18 5.03 -14.88
CA ASP A 192 14.43 3.77 -15.59
C ASP A 192 13.73 2.58 -14.94
N ASP A 193 13.67 2.54 -13.61
CA ASP A 193 12.93 1.52 -12.85
C ASP A 193 11.43 1.64 -13.10
N LEU A 194 10.90 2.87 -13.14
CA LEU A 194 9.50 3.14 -13.47
C LEU A 194 9.16 2.72 -14.91
N ARG A 195 10.05 3.00 -15.87
CA ARG A 195 9.88 2.53 -17.26
C ARG A 195 9.87 1.00 -17.32
N ALA A 196 10.78 0.35 -16.61
CA ALA A 196 10.83 -1.10 -16.54
C ALA A 196 9.54 -1.68 -15.92
N PHE A 197 9.06 -1.09 -14.82
CA PHE A 197 7.82 -1.45 -14.14
C PHE A 197 6.58 -1.35 -15.04
N LEU A 198 6.42 -0.21 -15.72
CA LEU A 198 5.27 0.03 -16.59
C LEU A 198 5.34 -0.79 -17.89
N ASN A 199 6.54 -1.13 -18.36
CA ASN A 199 6.71 -1.93 -19.57
C ASN A 199 6.20 -3.36 -19.37
N GLY A 200 5.18 -3.73 -20.16
CA GLY A 200 4.55 -5.04 -20.07
C GLY A 200 3.50 -5.17 -18.96
N LEU A 201 3.20 -4.09 -18.23
CA LEU A 201 2.20 -4.09 -17.15
C LEU A 201 0.83 -4.59 -17.63
N ALA A 202 0.41 -4.19 -18.83
CA ALA A 202 -0.84 -4.65 -19.44
C ALA A 202 -0.89 -6.16 -19.72
N ALA A 203 0.25 -6.76 -20.08
CA ALA A 203 0.34 -8.20 -20.30
C ALA A 203 0.41 -8.97 -18.96
N GLN A 204 1.10 -8.38 -17.97
CA GLN A 204 1.26 -8.95 -16.64
C GLN A 204 -0.06 -8.96 -15.86
N PHE A 205 -0.80 -7.85 -15.89
CA PHE A 205 -2.05 -7.66 -15.15
C PHE A 205 -3.18 -7.24 -16.09
N PRO A 206 -3.72 -8.18 -16.90
CA PRO A 206 -4.70 -7.88 -17.94
C PRO A 206 -6.09 -7.46 -17.41
N LYS A 207 -6.32 -7.57 -16.10
CA LYS A 207 -7.55 -7.17 -15.42
C LYS A 207 -7.37 -5.93 -14.54
N LEU A 208 -6.19 -5.30 -14.56
CA LEU A 208 -5.90 -4.16 -13.71
C LEU A 208 -6.85 -3.02 -14.03
N ASP A 209 -7.64 -2.62 -13.04
CA ASP A 209 -8.66 -1.56 -13.11
C ASP A 209 -8.17 -0.30 -12.39
N TYR A 210 -7.38 -0.48 -11.33
CA TYR A 210 -6.77 0.60 -10.55
C TYR A 210 -5.26 0.41 -10.44
N LEU A 211 -4.51 1.47 -10.74
CA LEU A 211 -3.08 1.59 -10.53
C LEU A 211 -2.79 2.85 -9.72
N GLY A 212 -2.29 2.68 -8.50
CA GLY A 212 -1.77 3.75 -7.66
C GLY A 212 -0.26 3.72 -7.59
N LEU A 213 0.40 4.79 -8.02
CA LEU A 213 1.82 5.06 -7.81
C LEU A 213 1.92 6.36 -7.02
N ARG A 214 1.71 6.22 -5.72
CA ARG A 214 1.37 7.32 -4.82
C ARG A 214 2.57 7.74 -3.99
N ASN A 215 2.40 8.87 -3.30
CA ASN A 215 3.28 9.27 -2.20
C ASN A 215 4.77 9.34 -2.62
N TYR A 216 5.06 9.88 -3.80
CA TYR A 216 6.40 9.85 -4.37
C TYR A 216 7.05 11.23 -4.39
N SER A 217 8.30 11.32 -3.92
CA SER A 217 9.02 12.60 -3.89
C SER A 217 9.50 13.06 -5.27
N LEU A 218 9.68 12.13 -6.22
CA LEU A 218 9.98 12.43 -7.63
C LEU A 218 8.72 12.35 -8.53
N ALA A 219 7.58 12.82 -8.03
CA ALA A 219 6.29 12.75 -8.73
C ALA A 219 6.30 13.38 -10.14
N ASP A 220 7.07 14.44 -10.37
CA ASP A 220 7.22 15.04 -11.71
C ASP A 220 7.89 14.08 -12.71
N ASP A 221 8.88 13.31 -12.26
CA ASP A 221 9.58 12.35 -13.10
C ASP A 221 8.71 11.11 -13.36
N LEU A 222 7.91 10.70 -12.36
CA LEU A 222 6.85 9.71 -12.55
C LEU A 222 5.82 10.17 -13.58
N ALA A 223 5.33 11.41 -13.48
CA ALA A 223 4.40 12.00 -14.45
C ALA A 223 4.98 12.00 -15.87
N ALA A 224 6.26 12.35 -16.02
CA ALA A 224 6.96 12.31 -17.30
C ALA A 224 7.06 10.89 -17.88
N VAL A 225 7.37 9.89 -17.05
CA VAL A 225 7.47 8.49 -17.49
C VAL A 225 6.11 7.92 -17.87
N ILE A 226 5.08 8.09 -17.02
CA ILE A 226 3.77 7.48 -17.24
C ILE A 226 3.01 8.10 -18.41
N SER A 227 3.27 9.38 -18.72
CA SER A 227 2.72 10.07 -19.90
C SER A 227 3.20 9.48 -21.23
N GLN A 228 4.21 8.60 -21.19
CA GLN A 228 4.74 7.91 -22.37
C GLN A 228 4.48 6.40 -22.33
N ALA A 229 3.93 5.88 -21.23
CA ALA A 229 3.75 4.45 -21.03
C ALA A 229 2.44 3.93 -21.63
N ASP A 230 2.47 2.69 -22.11
CA ASP A 230 1.25 1.98 -22.50
C ASP A 230 0.62 1.33 -21.26
N ILE A 231 -0.47 1.92 -20.79
CA ILE A 231 -1.25 1.40 -19.65
C ILE A 231 -2.24 0.30 -20.10
N PRO A 232 -2.65 -0.62 -19.19
CA PRO A 232 -3.67 -1.61 -19.50
C PRO A 232 -4.96 -0.97 -20.01
N ALA A 233 -5.56 -1.50 -21.07
CA ALA A 233 -6.84 -0.99 -21.59
C ALA A 233 -8.01 -1.18 -20.61
N SER A 234 -7.86 -2.08 -19.62
CA SER A 234 -8.80 -2.26 -18.51
C SER A 234 -8.67 -1.20 -17.42
N LEU A 235 -7.59 -0.41 -17.45
CA LEU A 235 -7.31 0.56 -16.39
C LEU A 235 -8.35 1.69 -16.44
N SER A 236 -9.12 1.80 -15.37
CA SER A 236 -10.16 2.81 -15.18
C SER A 236 -9.67 3.96 -14.31
N THR A 237 -8.82 3.67 -13.32
CA THR A 237 -8.26 4.69 -12.41
C THR A 237 -6.74 4.67 -12.42
N LEU A 238 -6.15 5.84 -12.66
CA LEU A 238 -4.75 6.10 -12.41
C LEU A 238 -4.62 7.08 -11.24
N ASP A 239 -3.96 6.65 -10.18
CA ASP A 239 -3.75 7.45 -8.97
C ASP A 239 -2.26 7.80 -8.80
N LEU A 240 -1.95 9.09 -8.92
CA LEU A 240 -0.62 9.69 -8.73
C LEU A 240 -0.61 10.67 -7.53
N SER A 241 -1.59 10.52 -6.63
CA SER A 241 -1.80 11.38 -5.47
C SER A 241 -0.70 11.26 -4.42
N LEU A 242 -0.78 12.11 -3.40
CA LEU A 242 0.06 12.09 -2.20
C LEU A 242 1.54 12.45 -2.45
N GLY A 243 1.91 12.76 -3.69
CA GLY A 243 3.28 13.04 -4.12
C GLY A 243 3.62 14.51 -4.27
N ALA A 244 4.89 14.78 -4.58
CA ALA A 244 5.41 16.13 -4.79
C ALA A 244 5.12 16.71 -6.20
N LEU A 245 3.94 16.42 -6.76
CA LEU A 245 3.61 16.78 -8.16
C LEU A 245 3.51 18.30 -8.32
N SER A 246 4.29 18.85 -9.25
CA SER A 246 4.34 20.28 -9.56
C SER A 246 3.87 20.56 -10.99
N ASP A 247 3.89 21.84 -11.38
CA ASP A 247 3.54 22.26 -12.74
C ASP A 247 4.38 21.53 -13.81
N LYS A 248 5.65 21.17 -13.53
CA LYS A 248 6.49 20.39 -14.44
C LYS A 248 5.87 19.02 -14.76
N GLY A 249 5.39 18.30 -13.75
CA GLY A 249 4.68 17.04 -13.93
C GLY A 249 3.32 17.27 -14.60
N GLY A 250 2.60 18.32 -14.21
CA GLY A 250 1.34 18.73 -14.84
C GLY A 250 1.46 18.95 -16.36
N GLU A 251 2.52 19.63 -16.81
CA GLU A 251 2.82 19.81 -18.25
C GLU A 251 3.04 18.47 -18.96
N SER A 252 3.72 17.52 -18.29
CA SER A 252 3.94 16.19 -18.85
C SER A 252 2.62 15.44 -19.04
N LEU A 253 1.73 15.49 -18.05
CA LEU A 253 0.41 14.85 -18.11
C LEU A 253 -0.46 15.46 -19.22
N LEU A 254 -0.46 16.80 -19.37
CA LEU A 254 -1.19 17.51 -20.42
C LEU A 254 -0.74 17.14 -21.83
N ALA A 255 0.54 16.76 -22.00
CA ALA A 255 1.11 16.37 -23.28
C ALA A 255 0.84 14.89 -23.65
N SER A 256 0.25 14.10 -22.74
CA SER A 256 -0.01 12.68 -22.93
C SER A 256 -1.26 12.43 -23.77
N ASP A 257 -1.18 11.50 -24.71
CA ASP A 257 -2.33 10.91 -25.41
C ASP A 257 -2.70 9.52 -24.87
N LYS A 258 -2.03 9.07 -23.80
CA LYS A 258 -2.11 7.70 -23.28
C LYS A 258 -3.27 7.46 -22.32
N PHE A 259 -3.92 8.51 -21.84
CA PHE A 259 -4.91 8.43 -20.76
C PHE A 259 -6.37 8.27 -21.21
N GLY A 260 -6.65 8.26 -22.53
CA GLY A 260 -8.02 8.28 -23.04
C GLY A 260 -8.94 7.10 -22.65
N GLY A 261 -8.40 6.03 -22.04
CA GLY A 261 -9.18 4.92 -21.48
C GLY A 261 -9.60 5.08 -20.03
N LEU A 262 -9.05 6.07 -19.30
CA LEU A 262 -9.31 6.28 -17.89
C LEU A 262 -10.70 6.89 -17.65
N SER A 263 -11.35 6.45 -16.58
CA SER A 263 -12.51 7.13 -15.98
C SER A 263 -12.06 8.20 -14.98
N THR A 264 -10.97 7.93 -14.26
CA THR A 264 -10.45 8.78 -13.19
C THR A 264 -8.93 8.94 -13.30
N LEU A 265 -8.47 10.19 -13.25
CA LEU A 265 -7.09 10.55 -12.97
C LEU A 265 -7.05 11.25 -11.60
N ASP A 266 -6.48 10.58 -10.60
CA ASP A 266 -6.39 11.12 -9.26
C ASP A 266 -5.01 11.75 -9.02
N LEU A 267 -5.01 13.05 -8.74
CA LEU A 267 -3.84 13.85 -8.44
C LEU A 267 -3.95 14.56 -7.08
N HIS A 268 -4.90 14.17 -6.20
CA HIS A 268 -5.08 14.88 -4.93
C HIS A 268 -3.81 14.88 -4.09
N TYR A 269 -3.66 15.87 -3.22
CA TYR A 269 -2.41 16.16 -2.52
C TYR A 269 -1.26 16.39 -3.52
N HIS A 270 -1.13 17.65 -3.92
CA HIS A 270 -0.16 18.07 -4.94
C HIS A 270 0.35 19.49 -4.66
N PHE A 271 1.28 19.96 -5.49
CA PHE A 271 1.87 21.31 -5.46
C PHE A 271 1.68 22.06 -6.79
N LEU A 272 0.68 21.68 -7.59
CA LEU A 272 0.25 22.37 -8.79
C LEU A 272 -0.25 23.79 -8.47
N SER A 273 0.05 24.74 -9.35
CA SER A 273 -0.53 26.08 -9.31
C SER A 273 -2.00 26.08 -9.73
N ASP A 274 -2.73 27.13 -9.34
CA ASP A 274 -4.12 27.34 -9.76
C ASP A 274 -4.27 27.34 -11.29
N GLU A 275 -3.28 27.90 -12.00
CA GLU A 275 -3.26 27.93 -13.46
C GLU A 275 -3.12 26.51 -14.03
N MET A 276 -2.22 25.70 -13.48
CA MET A 276 -2.02 24.32 -13.93
C MET A 276 -3.23 23.44 -13.62
N MET A 277 -3.81 23.55 -12.43
CA MET A 277 -5.06 22.86 -12.08
C MET A 277 -6.19 23.21 -13.06
N ALA A 278 -6.34 24.49 -13.41
CA ALA A 278 -7.35 24.91 -14.37
C ALA A 278 -7.11 24.31 -15.77
N LYS A 279 -5.84 24.21 -16.20
CA LYS A 279 -5.48 23.54 -17.46
C LYS A 279 -5.81 22.05 -17.43
N LEU A 280 -5.41 21.34 -16.37
CA LEU A 280 -5.67 19.90 -16.20
C LEU A 280 -7.16 19.58 -16.16
N ALA A 281 -7.95 20.37 -15.43
CA ALA A 281 -9.41 20.22 -15.38
C ALA A 281 -10.08 20.44 -16.74
N ALA A 282 -9.52 21.31 -17.59
CA ALA A 282 -10.05 21.61 -18.92
C ALA A 282 -9.54 20.67 -20.03
N ALA A 283 -8.50 19.88 -19.78
CA ALA A 283 -7.82 19.07 -20.80
C ALA A 283 -8.53 17.77 -21.15
N GLU A 284 -9.59 17.39 -20.42
CA GLU A 284 -10.38 16.17 -20.63
C GLU A 284 -9.50 14.89 -20.68
N LEU A 285 -8.42 14.84 -19.88
CA LEU A 285 -7.53 13.68 -19.78
C LEU A 285 -8.26 12.41 -19.31
N ALA A 286 -9.30 12.60 -18.49
CA ALA A 286 -10.27 11.60 -18.05
C ALA A 286 -11.60 12.31 -17.71
N PRO A 287 -12.75 11.61 -17.67
CA PRO A 287 -14.02 12.16 -17.22
C PRO A 287 -13.97 12.79 -15.82
N THR A 288 -13.16 12.22 -14.93
CA THR A 288 -12.95 12.73 -13.57
C THR A 288 -11.46 13.00 -13.36
N VAL A 289 -11.09 14.24 -13.05
CA VAL A 289 -9.74 14.61 -12.61
C VAL A 289 -9.83 15.14 -11.19
N LEU A 290 -9.22 14.46 -10.22
CA LEU A 290 -9.25 14.85 -8.81
C LEU A 290 -8.03 15.71 -8.50
N LEU A 291 -8.27 16.96 -8.09
CA LEU A 291 -7.26 17.98 -7.79
C LEU A 291 -7.46 18.53 -6.37
N GLY A 292 -7.92 17.68 -5.45
CA GLY A 292 -8.12 18.05 -4.05
C GLY A 292 -6.80 18.28 -3.33
N ASP A 293 -6.86 18.91 -2.16
CA ASP A 293 -5.72 19.05 -1.23
C ASP A 293 -4.47 19.69 -1.86
N GLN A 294 -4.64 20.83 -2.53
CA GLN A 294 -3.51 21.63 -3.00
C GLN A 294 -2.63 22.10 -1.82
N ASN A 295 -1.31 21.95 -1.95
CA ASN A 295 -0.30 22.37 -0.98
C ASN A 295 0.63 23.44 -1.56
N GLN A 296 1.33 24.15 -0.67
CA GLN A 296 2.36 25.12 -1.02
C GLN A 296 3.73 24.55 -0.69
N ALA A 297 4.69 24.78 -1.58
CA ALA A 297 6.07 24.38 -1.35
C ALA A 297 6.71 25.32 -0.32
N ASP A 298 7.58 24.77 0.52
CA ASP A 298 8.36 25.55 1.47
C ASP A 298 9.63 26.08 0.77
N GLU A 299 9.98 27.34 1.02
CA GLU A 299 11.23 27.93 0.55
C GLU A 299 12.18 28.13 1.73
N TYR A 300 13.32 27.45 1.71
CA TYR A 300 14.35 27.59 2.74
C TYR A 300 15.73 27.69 2.08
N ASP A 301 16.47 28.75 2.44
CA ASP A 301 17.79 29.07 1.85
C ASP A 301 17.82 29.12 0.31
N GLY A 302 16.70 29.51 -0.31
CA GLY A 302 16.56 29.59 -1.77
C GLY A 302 16.29 28.24 -2.47
N GLU A 303 16.12 27.17 -1.71
CA GLU A 303 15.68 25.87 -2.20
C GLU A 303 14.17 25.67 -1.95
N ILE A 304 13.50 25.01 -2.89
CA ILE A 304 12.07 24.72 -2.83
C ILE A 304 11.87 23.28 -2.40
N TYR A 305 11.19 23.08 -1.28
CA TYR A 305 10.87 21.78 -0.69
C TYR A 305 9.40 21.45 -0.86
N ARG A 306 9.11 20.24 -1.34
CA ARG A 306 7.76 19.69 -1.48
C ARG A 306 7.71 18.38 -0.72
N TYR A 307 6.85 18.31 0.28
CA TYR A 307 6.74 17.14 1.14
C TYR A 307 5.64 16.20 0.64
N ILE A 308 5.98 14.93 0.49
CA ILE A 308 5.00 13.87 0.26
C ILE A 308 4.08 13.72 1.48
N PHE A 309 2.96 13.03 1.32
CA PHE A 309 1.94 12.91 2.36
C PHE A 309 2.51 12.25 3.64
N VAL A 310 3.19 11.12 3.49
CA VAL A 310 3.83 10.38 4.58
C VAL A 310 5.24 9.96 4.14
N SER A 311 6.22 10.18 5.00
CA SER A 311 7.61 9.74 4.78
C SER A 311 8.16 9.01 6.01
N GLU A 312 7.72 9.48 7.19
CA GLU A 312 7.84 8.91 8.53
C GLU A 312 6.45 8.60 9.08
#